data_AF-A0A7V2AD34-F1
#
_entry.id   AF-A0A7V2AD34-F1
#
_cell.length_a   1.000
_cell.length_b   1.000
_cell.length_c   1.000
_cell.angle_alpha   90.00
_cell.angle_beta   90.00
_cell.angle_gamma   90.00
#
_symmetry.space_group_name_H-M   'P 1'
#
loop_
_entity.id
_entity.type
_entity.pdbx_description
1 polymer ?
#
loop_
_entity_poly.entity_id
_entity_poly.type
_entity_poly.pdbx_seq_one_letter_code
_entity_poly.pdbx_strand_id
1 'polypeptide(L)'
;MRLILWAAVAGCLLAGPLATRAAEDIVFFRIATGGVGGTYYPIGGLIAQAISNPPGSRRCDQGGSCGVPGLIAAAQSAHGSVDNVTAIAQGQVESGFVQSDVAYWAYTGTGTFLGSPKAETIRAIAGLYPESVHLVARAGAGIRSVLDLKGKRVSLDESGSGTLV
;
A
#
# COMPACT_ATOMS: atom_id res chain seq x y z
N MET A 1 -3.58 -75.18 38.73
CA MET A 1 -2.52 -74.32 39.29
C MET A 1 -1.91 -73.51 38.15
N ARG A 2 -1.96 -72.17 38.26
CA ARG A 2 -1.39 -71.09 37.39
C ARG A 2 -2.16 -70.75 36.09
N LEU A 3 -2.99 -69.69 36.07
CA LEU A 3 -2.70 -68.23 35.88
C LEU A 3 -2.34 -67.90 34.41
N ILE A 4 -3.26 -67.43 33.54
CA ILE A 4 -3.83 -66.07 33.36
C ILE A 4 -2.85 -65.05 32.67
N LEU A 5 -3.26 -64.57 31.47
CA LEU A 5 -3.26 -63.17 30.94
C LEU A 5 -2.16 -62.56 30.01
N TRP A 6 -2.67 -61.79 29.01
CA TRP A 6 -2.14 -60.69 28.14
C TRP A 6 -1.19 -61.02 26.96
N ALA A 7 -1.64 -60.78 25.70
CA ALA A 7 -1.46 -59.58 24.84
C ALA A 7 -0.07 -59.55 24.14
N ALA A 8 0.11 -59.23 22.85
CA ALA A 8 -0.50 -58.13 22.11
C ALA A 8 -0.46 -58.39 20.58
N VAL A 9 -1.49 -57.89 19.89
CA VAL A 9 -1.51 -57.71 18.43
C VAL A 9 -0.58 -56.53 18.11
N ALA A 10 0.57 -56.81 17.52
CA ALA A 10 1.48 -55.79 17.01
C ALA A 10 0.91 -55.20 15.71
N GLY A 11 0.04 -54.20 15.85
CA GLY A 11 -0.36 -53.33 14.75
C GLY A 11 0.85 -52.50 14.31
N CYS A 12 1.41 -52.82 13.15
CA CYS A 12 2.44 -52.02 12.51
C CYS A 12 1.80 -50.73 11.99
N LEU A 13 1.74 -49.70 12.85
CA LEU A 13 1.41 -48.33 12.48
C LEU A 13 2.46 -47.84 11.46
N LEU A 14 2.01 -47.64 10.23
CA LEU A 14 2.75 -46.93 9.18
C LEU A 14 3.04 -45.50 9.67
N ALA A 15 4.20 -45.31 10.30
CA ALA A 15 4.76 -43.99 10.58
C ALA A 15 5.27 -43.41 9.25
N GLY A 16 4.34 -42.89 8.44
CA GLY A 16 4.70 -42.01 7.33
C GLY A 16 5.38 -40.75 7.86
N PRO A 17 6.38 -40.20 7.17
CA PRO A 17 7.05 -38.98 7.62
C PRO A 17 6.01 -37.86 7.72
N LEU A 18 5.88 -37.29 8.92
CA LEU A 18 5.21 -36.02 9.13
C LEU A 18 5.96 -34.97 8.31
N ALA A 19 5.42 -34.65 7.13
CA ALA A 19 5.87 -33.50 6.37
C ALA A 19 5.58 -32.26 7.22
N THR A 20 6.62 -31.76 7.90
CA THR A 20 6.63 -30.42 8.49
C THR A 20 6.47 -29.44 7.34
N ARG A 21 5.23 -28.97 7.11
CA ARG A 21 4.99 -27.79 6.28
C ARG A 21 5.75 -26.65 6.94
N ALA A 22 6.78 -26.13 6.27
CA ALA A 22 7.37 -24.86 6.65
C ALA A 22 6.23 -23.84 6.69
N ALA A 23 6.08 -23.12 7.80
CA ALA A 23 5.21 -21.96 7.85
C ALA A 23 5.76 -20.96 6.83
N GLU A 24 4.98 -20.68 5.79
CA GLU A 24 5.33 -19.65 4.81
C GLU A 24 5.20 -18.30 5.52
N ASP A 25 6.30 -17.57 5.66
CA ASP A 25 6.34 -16.29 6.36
C ASP A 25 5.44 -15.29 5.61
N ILE A 26 4.38 -14.83 6.29
CA ILE A 26 3.45 -13.85 5.74
C ILE A 26 4.04 -12.46 5.92
N VAL A 27 4.13 -11.73 4.81
CA VAL A 27 4.55 -10.32 4.81
C VAL A 27 3.35 -9.45 4.46
N PHE A 28 3.00 -8.52 5.34
CA PHE A 28 1.98 -7.51 5.07
C PHE A 28 2.61 -6.28 4.42
N PHE A 29 1.95 -5.76 3.38
CA PHE A 29 2.45 -4.62 2.62
C PHE A 29 1.35 -3.60 2.35
N ARG A 30 1.32 -2.55 3.17
CA ARG A 30 0.33 -1.48 3.05
C ARG A 30 0.80 -0.47 2.03
N ILE A 31 -0.12 -0.08 1.16
CA ILE A 31 0.08 0.92 0.12
C ILE A 31 -0.79 2.12 0.50
N ALA A 32 -0.20 3.17 1.06
CA ALA A 32 -0.92 4.41 1.33
C ALA A 32 -1.28 5.11 0.02
N THR A 33 -2.53 5.54 -0.12
CA THR A 33 -3.08 6.04 -1.40
C THR A 33 -3.56 7.48 -1.27
N GLY A 34 -4.83 7.75 -1.54
CA GLY A 34 -5.49 9.03 -1.33
C GLY A 34 -6.91 8.77 -0.85
N GLY A 35 -7.77 9.78 -0.91
CA GLY A 35 -9.19 9.59 -0.68
C GLY A 35 -9.78 8.54 -1.63
N VAL A 36 -10.80 7.80 -1.18
CA VAL A 36 -11.43 6.71 -1.96
C VAL A 36 -12.04 7.16 -3.30
N GLY A 37 -12.33 8.47 -3.44
CA GLY A 37 -12.81 9.07 -4.68
C GLY A 37 -11.71 9.54 -5.64
N GLY A 38 -10.43 9.46 -5.24
CA GLY A 38 -9.29 9.85 -6.06
C GLY A 38 -8.73 8.69 -6.88
N THR A 39 -7.71 8.99 -7.70
CA THR A 39 -7.10 8.01 -8.61
C THR A 39 -6.18 7.01 -7.90
N TYR A 40 -5.50 7.41 -6.81
CA TYR A 40 -4.57 6.54 -6.09
C TYR A 40 -5.22 5.30 -5.49
N TYR A 41 -6.41 5.43 -4.91
CA TYR A 41 -7.07 4.33 -4.21
C TYR A 41 -7.39 3.12 -5.12
N PRO A 42 -8.10 3.28 -6.26
CA PRO A 42 -8.37 2.16 -7.15
C PRO A 42 -7.10 1.58 -7.78
N ILE A 43 -6.12 2.41 -8.15
CA ILE A 43 -4.84 1.91 -8.72
C ILE A 43 -4.04 1.15 -7.66
N GLY A 44 -3.99 1.64 -6.43
CA GLY A 44 -3.37 0.94 -5.31
C GLY A 44 -4.02 -0.41 -5.06
N GLY A 45 -5.34 -0.51 -5.17
CA GLY A 45 -6.07 -1.78 -5.07
C GLY A 45 -5.68 -2.78 -6.17
N LEU A 46 -5.56 -2.32 -7.41
CA LEU A 46 -5.11 -3.15 -8.53
C LEU A 46 -3.67 -3.63 -8.35
N ILE A 47 -2.78 -2.75 -7.91
CA ILE A 47 -1.38 -3.11 -7.60
C ILE A 47 -1.35 -4.13 -6.46
N ALA A 48 -2.06 -3.88 -5.36
CA ALA A 48 -2.13 -4.76 -4.21
C ALA A 48 -2.60 -6.17 -4.60
N GLN A 49 -3.64 -6.26 -5.43
CA GLN A 49 -4.13 -7.54 -5.94
C GLN A 49 -3.09 -8.24 -6.83
N ALA A 50 -2.41 -7.49 -7.70
CA ALA A 50 -1.42 -8.05 -8.63
C ALA A 50 -0.17 -8.59 -7.91
N ILE A 51 0.30 -7.91 -6.86
CA ILE A 51 1.53 -8.30 -6.14
C ILE A 51 1.28 -9.30 -5.02
N SER A 52 0.04 -9.48 -4.57
CA SER A 52 -0.27 -10.42 -3.49
C SER A 52 -0.22 -11.87 -3.97
N ASN A 53 0.30 -12.76 -3.13
CA ASN A 53 0.19 -14.21 -3.29
C ASN A 53 0.16 -14.85 -1.89
N PRO A 54 -1.00 -14.78 -1.19
CA PRO A 54 -1.12 -15.32 0.16
C PRO A 54 -0.92 -16.84 0.17
N PRO A 55 -0.39 -17.40 1.27
CA PRO A 55 -0.27 -18.85 1.43
C PRO A 55 -1.61 -19.57 1.18
N GLY A 56 -1.55 -20.67 0.43
CA GLY A 56 -2.74 -21.42 0.04
C GLY A 56 -3.47 -20.88 -1.19
N SER A 57 -2.95 -19.83 -1.85
CA SER A 57 -3.40 -19.42 -3.17
C SER A 57 -3.32 -20.58 -4.17
N ARG A 58 -4.31 -20.66 -5.07
CA ARG A 58 -4.20 -21.54 -6.24
C ARG A 58 -2.98 -21.14 -7.07
N ARG A 59 -2.47 -22.05 -7.88
CA ARG A 59 -1.41 -21.71 -8.81
C ARG A 59 -1.89 -20.64 -9.80
N CYS A 60 -0.98 -19.74 -10.17
CA CYS A 60 -1.23 -18.65 -11.14
C CYS A 60 -1.82 -19.16 -12.47
N ASP A 61 -1.26 -20.24 -13.03
CA ASP A 61 -1.73 -20.89 -14.26
C ASP A 61 -3.12 -21.54 -14.15
N GLN A 62 -3.64 -21.66 -12.93
CA GLN A 62 -4.98 -22.18 -12.63
C GLN A 62 -5.92 -21.06 -12.14
N GLY A 63 -5.58 -19.80 -12.41
CA GLY A 63 -6.37 -18.63 -12.03
C GLY A 63 -6.25 -18.23 -10.56
N GLY A 64 -5.16 -18.61 -9.90
CA GLY A 64 -4.77 -18.06 -8.60
C GLY A 64 -3.87 -16.85 -8.71
N SER A 65 -3.38 -16.35 -7.58
CA SER A 65 -2.58 -15.12 -7.53
C SER A 65 -1.15 -15.37 -8.00
N CYS A 66 -0.66 -14.48 -8.88
CA CYS A 66 0.66 -14.58 -9.52
C CYS A 66 1.72 -13.70 -8.84
N GLY A 67 1.37 -13.06 -7.73
CA GLY A 67 2.22 -12.13 -7.02
C GLY A 67 3.37 -12.80 -6.27
N VAL A 68 3.98 -12.02 -5.38
CA VAL A 68 5.12 -12.44 -4.57
C VAL A 68 4.65 -13.44 -3.51
N PRO A 69 5.15 -14.69 -3.50
CA PRO A 69 4.76 -15.70 -2.50
C PRO A 69 4.89 -15.17 -1.07
N GLY A 70 3.88 -15.43 -0.24
CA GLY A 70 3.80 -14.95 1.15
C GLY A 70 3.40 -13.48 1.31
N LEU A 71 3.31 -12.69 0.23
CA LEU A 71 2.95 -11.27 0.30
C LEU A 71 1.44 -11.07 0.33
N ILE A 72 0.97 -10.26 1.28
CA ILE A 72 -0.39 -9.77 1.38
C ILE A 72 -0.34 -8.25 1.35
N ALA A 73 -0.62 -7.69 0.18
CA ALA A 73 -0.68 -6.26 -0.01
C ALA A 73 -2.10 -5.72 0.11
N ALA A 74 -2.24 -4.50 0.62
CA ALA A 74 -3.53 -3.83 0.73
C ALA A 74 -3.39 -2.33 0.48
N ALA A 75 -4.31 -1.78 -0.31
CA ALA A 75 -4.46 -0.33 -0.44
C ALA A 75 -5.11 0.25 0.81
N GLN A 76 -4.52 1.30 1.35
CA GLN A 76 -5.02 2.03 2.51
C GLN A 76 -5.37 3.47 2.07
N SER A 77 -6.60 3.90 2.35
CA SER A 77 -6.99 5.29 2.13
C SER A 77 -6.16 6.23 3.02
N ALA A 78 -5.77 7.37 2.47
CA ALA A 78 -4.95 8.38 3.14
C ALA A 78 -5.29 9.76 2.59
N HIS A 79 -4.69 10.83 3.12
CA HIS A 79 -4.98 12.19 2.65
C HIS A 79 -4.16 12.62 1.42
N GLY A 80 -3.04 11.94 1.12
CA GLY A 80 -2.26 12.16 -0.09
C GLY A 80 -0.75 12.24 0.13
N SER A 81 -0.05 12.85 -0.83
CA SER A 81 1.40 12.76 -0.99
C SER A 81 2.23 13.11 0.26
N VAL A 82 1.90 14.20 0.96
CA VAL A 82 2.68 14.69 2.12
C VAL A 82 2.52 13.75 3.31
N ASP A 83 1.29 13.30 3.57
CA ASP A 83 1.01 12.33 4.63
C ASP A 83 1.62 10.97 4.32
N ASN A 84 1.51 10.51 3.07
CA ASN A 84 2.06 9.23 2.65
C ASN A 84 3.57 9.17 2.83
N VAL A 85 4.31 10.17 2.32
CA VAL A 85 5.77 10.16 2.43
C VAL A 85 6.24 10.25 3.88
N THR A 86 5.50 10.98 4.72
CA THR A 86 5.76 11.06 6.16
C THR A 86 5.51 9.71 6.84
N ALA A 87 4.39 9.05 6.53
CA ALA A 87 4.04 7.74 7.09
C ALA A 87 5.06 6.66 6.68
N ILE A 88 5.55 6.68 5.44
CA ILE A 88 6.60 5.77 4.96
C ILE A 88 7.91 6.05 5.72
N ALA A 89 8.33 7.31 5.82
CA ALA A 89 9.58 7.67 6.50
C ALA A 89 9.57 7.28 8.00
N GLN A 90 8.38 7.28 8.63
CA GLN A 90 8.17 6.88 10.02
C GLN A 90 7.93 5.37 10.20
N GLY A 91 7.98 4.58 9.12
CA GLY A 91 7.74 3.13 9.16
C GLY A 91 6.30 2.75 9.50
N GLN A 92 5.35 3.67 9.37
CA GLN A 92 3.94 3.42 9.67
C GLN A 92 3.22 2.67 8.56
N VAL A 93 3.75 2.74 7.33
CA VAL A 93 3.32 1.96 6.16
C VAL A 93 4.55 1.57 5.35
N GLU A 94 4.46 0.47 4.60
CA GLU A 94 5.57 -0.06 3.82
C GLU A 94 5.78 0.71 2.50
N SER A 95 4.72 1.29 1.95
CA SER A 95 4.77 2.04 0.70
C SER A 95 3.60 3.02 0.55
N GLY A 96 3.64 3.84 -0.48
CA GLY A 96 2.52 4.69 -0.85
C GLY A 96 2.74 5.47 -2.13
N PHE A 97 1.66 6.08 -2.61
CA PHE A 97 1.67 6.99 -3.74
C PHE A 97 2.16 8.37 -3.29
N VAL A 98 2.98 9.00 -4.11
CA VAL A 98 3.51 10.33 -3.84
C VAL A 98 3.82 11.01 -5.17
N GLN A 99 3.46 12.29 -5.28
CA GLN A 99 3.89 13.11 -6.41
C GLN A 99 5.41 13.32 -6.39
N SER A 100 6.02 13.42 -7.56
CA SER A 100 7.49 13.43 -7.68
C SER A 100 8.15 14.64 -7.02
N ASP A 101 7.50 15.80 -7.07
CA ASP A 101 7.90 17.04 -6.41
C ASP A 101 7.83 16.91 -4.88
N VAL A 102 6.72 16.38 -4.34
CA VAL A 102 6.56 16.13 -2.90
C VAL A 102 7.61 15.13 -2.38
N ALA A 103 7.85 14.05 -3.12
CA ALA A 103 8.89 13.08 -2.78
C ALA A 103 10.29 13.72 -2.78
N TYR A 104 10.58 14.57 -3.77
CA TYR A 104 11.84 15.31 -3.85
C TYR A 104 12.01 16.26 -2.67
N TRP A 105 10.98 17.03 -2.33
CA TRP A 105 10.99 17.95 -1.19
C TRP A 105 11.19 17.21 0.13
N ALA A 106 10.50 16.08 0.34
CA ALA A 106 10.66 15.26 1.55
C ALA A 106 12.08 14.69 1.67
N TYR A 107 12.63 14.15 0.58
CA TYR A 107 13.97 13.57 0.56
C TYR A 107 15.07 14.62 0.79
N THR A 108 14.91 15.81 0.20
CA THR A 108 15.93 16.87 0.27
C THR A 108 15.76 17.80 1.47
N GLY A 109 14.60 17.80 2.14
CA GLY A 109 14.25 18.74 3.21
C GLY A 109 14.00 20.15 2.69
N THR A 110 13.36 20.27 1.53
CA THR A 110 13.06 21.55 0.86
C THR A 110 11.55 21.73 0.66
N GLY A 111 11.11 22.83 0.04
CA GLY A 111 9.69 23.09 -0.22
C GLY A 111 8.87 23.06 1.07
N THR A 112 7.74 22.34 1.05
CA THR A 112 6.88 22.18 2.24
C THR A 112 7.55 21.43 3.42
N PHE A 113 8.70 20.77 3.19
CA PHE A 113 9.44 20.04 4.22
C PHE A 113 10.61 20.86 4.82
N LEU A 114 10.73 22.15 4.49
CA LEU A 114 11.78 23.00 5.07
C LEU A 114 11.66 23.03 6.61
N GLY A 115 12.76 22.74 7.30
CA GLY A 115 12.80 22.67 8.77
C GLY A 115 12.31 21.33 9.36
N SER A 116 11.86 20.39 8.53
CA SER A 116 11.55 19.02 8.95
C SER A 116 12.75 18.09 8.75
N PRO A 117 12.83 16.96 9.49
CA PRO A 117 13.79 15.90 9.19
C PRO A 117 13.62 15.39 7.77
N LYS A 118 14.74 15.15 7.07
CA LYS A 118 14.73 14.60 5.70
C LYS A 118 14.28 13.15 5.71
N ALA A 119 13.45 12.79 4.74
CA ALA A 119 12.99 11.42 4.53
C ALA A 119 14.03 10.58 3.76
N GLU A 120 15.27 10.47 4.26
CA GLU A 120 16.38 9.82 3.52
C GLU A 120 16.21 8.30 3.32
N THR A 121 15.26 7.69 4.02
CA THR A 121 14.96 6.25 3.96
C THR A 121 14.01 5.87 2.82
N ILE A 122 13.27 6.83 2.25
CA ILE A 122 12.31 6.53 1.18
C ILE A 122 13.04 6.12 -0.11
N ARG A 123 12.44 5.23 -0.89
CA ARG A 123 12.95 4.80 -2.20
C ARG A 123 11.83 4.81 -3.23
N ALA A 124 12.15 5.24 -4.45
CA ALA A 124 11.23 5.15 -5.57
C ALA A 124 11.16 3.71 -6.09
N ILE A 125 9.96 3.22 -6.36
CA ILE A 125 9.71 1.89 -6.94
C ILE A 125 9.45 2.03 -8.45
N ALA A 126 8.52 2.91 -8.84
CA ALA A 126 8.16 3.15 -10.23
C ALA A 126 7.52 4.54 -10.40
N GLY A 127 7.64 5.10 -11.61
CA GLY A 127 6.74 6.15 -12.09
C GLY A 127 5.48 5.52 -12.70
N LEU A 128 4.30 6.03 -12.38
CA LEU A 128 3.04 5.39 -12.73
C LEU A 128 2.32 6.10 -13.87
N TYR A 129 2.00 7.38 -13.70
CA TYR A 129 1.27 8.19 -14.68
C TYR A 129 1.47 9.69 -14.40
N PRO A 130 1.26 10.57 -15.40
CA PRO A 130 1.32 12.02 -15.19
C PRO A 130 0.09 12.52 -14.40
N GLU A 131 0.31 13.45 -13.50
CA GLU A 131 -0.75 14.15 -12.77
C GLU A 131 -0.94 15.57 -13.31
N SER A 132 -2.17 15.92 -13.67
CA SER A 132 -2.53 17.25 -14.15
C SER A 132 -3.17 18.07 -13.04
N VAL A 133 -2.78 19.33 -12.92
CA VAL A 133 -3.44 20.29 -12.02
C VAL A 133 -4.78 20.70 -12.63
N HIS A 134 -5.87 20.42 -11.93
CA HIS A 134 -7.22 20.74 -12.39
C HIS A 134 -7.76 21.96 -11.62
N LEU A 135 -7.83 23.11 -12.28
CA LEU A 135 -8.55 24.27 -11.77
C LEU A 135 -10.01 24.26 -12.27
N VAL A 136 -10.93 23.81 -11.41
CA VAL A 136 -12.35 23.69 -11.77
C VAL A 136 -13.16 24.84 -11.16
N ALA A 137 -13.87 25.58 -12.01
CA ALA A 137 -14.77 26.65 -11.59
C ALA A 137 -16.23 26.32 -11.90
N ARG A 138 -17.13 26.68 -10.98
CA ARG A 138 -18.58 26.56 -11.21
C ARG A 138 -18.99 27.48 -12.37
N ALA A 139 -19.84 26.98 -13.26
CA ALA A 139 -20.45 27.80 -14.30
C ALA A 139 -21.11 29.05 -13.69
N GLY A 140 -20.93 30.21 -14.32
CA GLY A 140 -21.45 31.49 -13.83
C GLY A 140 -20.68 32.14 -12.67
N ALA A 141 -19.62 31.52 -12.13
CA ALA A 141 -18.83 32.09 -11.03
C ALA A 141 -17.94 33.28 -11.43
N GLY A 142 -17.90 33.66 -12.72
CA GLY A 142 -17.08 34.75 -13.22
C GLY A 142 -15.57 34.49 -13.15
N ILE A 143 -15.14 33.23 -13.12
CA ILE A 143 -13.73 32.82 -13.08
C ILE A 143 -13.33 32.33 -14.46
N ARG A 144 -12.40 33.03 -15.13
CA ARG A 144 -11.85 32.66 -16.46
C ARG A 144 -10.34 32.50 -16.43
N SER A 145 -9.69 32.97 -15.38
CA SER A 145 -8.26 32.87 -15.15
C SER A 145 -7.96 32.64 -13.67
N VAL A 146 -6.72 32.26 -13.36
CA VAL A 146 -6.24 32.11 -11.96
C VAL A 146 -6.38 33.42 -11.17
N LEU A 147 -6.21 34.58 -11.82
CA LEU A 147 -6.31 35.88 -11.18
C LEU A 147 -7.72 36.17 -10.63
N ASP A 148 -8.75 35.60 -11.25
CA ASP A 148 -10.15 35.80 -10.85
C ASP A 148 -10.51 35.08 -9.53
N LEU A 149 -9.63 34.20 -9.05
CA LEU A 149 -9.75 33.50 -7.77
C LEU A 149 -9.58 34.45 -6.58
N LYS A 150 -8.98 35.63 -6.77
CA LYS A 150 -8.79 36.60 -5.69
C LYS A 150 -10.15 36.97 -5.06
N GLY A 151 -10.22 36.82 -3.74
CA GLY A 151 -11.44 37.08 -2.96
C GLY A 151 -12.56 36.04 -3.14
N LYS A 152 -12.31 34.93 -3.85
CA LYS A 152 -13.23 33.79 -3.92
C LYS A 152 -12.91 32.76 -2.84
N ARG A 153 -13.91 31.95 -2.50
CA ARG A 153 -13.69 30.72 -1.72
C ARG A 153 -13.20 29.64 -2.68
N VAL A 154 -12.01 29.12 -2.43
CA VAL A 154 -11.35 28.09 -3.24
C VAL A 154 -11.17 26.85 -2.38
N SER A 155 -11.51 25.68 -2.91
CA SER A 155 -11.19 24.40 -2.28
C SER A 155 -9.76 24.04 -2.64
N LEU A 156 -8.92 23.76 -1.64
CA LEU A 156 -7.49 23.46 -1.80
C LEU A 156 -7.15 22.00 -1.51
N ASP A 157 -8.18 21.14 -1.42
CA ASP A 157 -8.07 19.72 -1.05
C ASP A 157 -7.77 19.50 0.45
N GLU A 158 -7.53 18.24 0.82
CA GLU A 158 -7.26 17.80 2.19
C GLU A 158 -5.89 18.26 2.70
N SER A 159 -5.78 18.43 4.02
CA SER A 159 -4.48 18.60 4.68
C SER A 159 -3.64 17.34 4.49
N GLY A 160 -2.35 17.51 4.15
CA GLY A 160 -1.48 16.36 3.83
C GLY A 160 -1.56 15.91 2.37
N SER A 161 -2.42 16.53 1.56
CA SER A 161 -2.45 16.31 0.11
C SER A 161 -1.30 17.03 -0.59
N GLY A 162 -0.92 16.53 -1.76
CA GLY A 162 0.00 17.25 -2.63
C GLY A 162 -0.67 18.39 -3.42
N THR A 163 -1.99 18.36 -3.61
CA THR A 163 -2.78 19.45 -4.21
C THR A 163 -2.66 20.76 -3.41
N LEU A 164 -2.50 20.65 -2.09
CA LEU A 164 -2.46 21.79 -1.18
C LEU A 164 -1.13 22.58 -1.22
N VAL A 165 -0.03 21.95 -1.67
CA VAL A 165 1.35 22.45 -1.50
C VAL A 165 2.08 22.82 -2.79
#